data_AF-A0A1X0T4Y6-F1
#
_entry.id   AF-A0A1X0T4Y6-F1
#
_cell.length_a   1.000
_cell.length_b   1.000
_cell.length_c   1.000
_cell.angle_alpha   90.00
_cell.angle_beta   90.00
_cell.angle_gamma   90.00
#
_symmetry.space_group_name_H-M   'P 1'
#
loop_
_entity.id
_entity.type
_entity.pdbx_description
1 polymer ?
#
loop_
_entity_poly.entity_id
_entity_poly.type
_entity_poly.pdbx_seq_one_letter_code
_entity_poly.pdbx_strand_id
1 'polypeptide(L)'
;MTTKMIALAGALVLSVSGFALAQNSGTTIVPQGQDAASQNAQGQASQGQAAGGQNAAAESSGGASAPAAAAAPAGGSADASAASSGNAAEPAAPSADQSGGAQMAEAADPEKMKPDAHPSKDTATEGNTATEGDLGKYVDSAGNPTYIVGADGKADWYTWRGYKKYMANCMQCHGPDGLGSSFAPNLVDQLQDLSYYDFAGIIVSGQQNKWNPSGNSIMPAWGEDPNVMCSMDAIYIYLRARADGVVGRGEPKRIANNKPAQEEEYSCLGF
;
A
#
# COMPACT_ATOMS: atom_id res chain seq x y z
N MET A 1 -20.92 38.33 58.95
CA MET A 1 -21.70 37.43 59.83
C MET A 1 -21.84 36.09 59.12
N THR A 2 -21.46 35.01 59.82
CA THR A 2 -21.97 33.62 59.71
C THR A 2 -21.95 32.90 58.35
N THR A 3 -21.50 31.67 58.15
CA THR A 3 -20.85 30.62 58.97
C THR A 3 -20.42 29.55 57.97
N LYS A 4 -19.16 29.10 58.00
CA LYS A 4 -18.71 27.88 57.32
C LYS A 4 -19.23 26.67 58.09
N MET A 5 -19.78 25.66 57.41
CA MET A 5 -19.95 24.32 57.97
C MET A 5 -19.11 23.31 57.19
N ILE A 6 -18.29 22.60 57.96
CA ILE A 6 -17.50 21.42 57.61
C ILE A 6 -18.20 20.23 58.28
N ALA A 7 -18.41 19.13 57.55
CA ALA A 7 -18.60 17.78 58.08
C ALA A 7 -18.17 16.78 56.99
N LEU A 8 -17.05 16.06 57.12
CA LEU A 8 -16.82 14.79 57.83
C LEU A 8 -17.34 13.54 57.10
N ALA A 9 -16.36 12.80 56.57
CA ALA A 9 -16.19 11.34 56.52
C ALA A 9 -17.40 10.42 56.27
N GLY A 10 -17.31 9.65 55.19
CA GLY A 10 -18.03 8.40 55.00
C GLY A 10 -17.23 7.47 54.09
N ALA A 11 -16.38 6.63 54.67
CA ALA A 11 -15.77 5.49 53.99
C ALA A 11 -16.83 4.39 53.85
N LEU A 12 -17.07 3.92 52.61
CA LEU A 12 -17.77 2.68 52.35
C LEU A 12 -16.85 1.75 51.56
N VAL A 13 -16.62 0.59 52.14
CA VAL A 13 -15.74 -0.48 51.68
C VAL A 13 -16.61 -1.57 51.02
N LEU A 14 -15.99 -2.28 50.06
CA LEU A 14 -16.34 -3.61 49.52
C LEU A 14 -17.45 -3.70 48.46
N SER A 15 -17.07 -4.08 47.24
CA SER A 15 -17.09 -5.50 46.86
C SER A 15 -16.35 -5.73 45.54
N VAL A 16 -15.26 -6.50 45.58
CA VAL A 16 -14.60 -7.08 44.40
C VAL A 16 -15.21 -8.45 44.18
N SER A 17 -15.91 -8.62 43.06
CA SER A 17 -16.22 -9.91 42.46
C SER A 17 -15.50 -9.87 41.10
N GLY A 18 -14.39 -10.58 40.88
CA GLY A 18 -14.31 -12.03 40.95
C GLY A 18 -14.69 -12.63 39.59
N PHE A 19 -14.01 -12.25 38.51
CA PHE A 19 -14.12 -12.95 37.22
C PHE A 19 -13.14 -14.12 37.22
N ALA A 20 -13.69 -15.33 37.29
CA ALA A 20 -12.96 -16.57 37.21
C ALA A 20 -12.43 -16.80 35.77
N LEU A 21 -11.13 -17.06 35.65
CA LEU A 21 -10.54 -17.69 34.47
C LEU A 21 -10.99 -19.15 34.40
N ALA A 22 -11.80 -19.49 33.40
CA ALA A 22 -12.00 -20.87 33.00
C ALA A 22 -10.85 -21.28 32.06
N GLN A 23 -9.92 -22.07 32.59
CA GLN A 23 -8.97 -22.85 31.80
C GLN A 23 -9.73 -24.01 31.16
N ASN A 24 -9.95 -23.98 29.84
CA ASN A 24 -10.43 -25.15 29.12
C ASN A 24 -9.21 -25.91 28.56
N SER A 25 -8.85 -26.98 29.25
CA SER A 25 -7.87 -27.97 28.80
C SER A 25 -8.39 -28.70 27.57
N GLY A 26 -7.49 -28.93 26.62
CA GLY A 26 -7.80 -29.50 25.32
C GLY A 26 -8.51 -30.85 25.36
N THR A 27 -9.39 -31.04 24.39
CA THR A 27 -9.69 -32.35 23.79
C THR A 27 -9.97 -32.11 22.32
N THR A 28 -9.03 -32.58 21.50
CA THR A 28 -9.15 -32.73 20.05
C THR A 28 -10.30 -33.69 19.73
N ILE A 29 -11.36 -33.19 19.09
CA ILE A 29 -12.36 -34.03 18.42
C ILE A 29 -12.23 -33.79 16.92
N VAL A 30 -11.70 -34.80 16.23
CA VAL A 30 -11.69 -34.93 14.77
C VAL A 30 -12.96 -35.68 14.37
N PRO A 31 -13.86 -35.13 13.55
CA PRO A 31 -14.77 -35.95 12.77
C PRO A 31 -14.08 -36.39 11.46
N GLN A 32 -14.03 -37.71 11.29
CA GLN A 32 -13.61 -38.39 10.06
C GLN A 32 -14.56 -38.08 8.90
N GLY A 33 -14.00 -38.11 7.69
CA GLY A 33 -14.69 -37.75 6.46
C GLY A 33 -15.76 -38.73 5.99
N GLN A 34 -16.54 -38.26 5.03
CA GLN A 34 -17.25 -39.08 4.05
C GLN A 34 -17.09 -38.43 2.68
N ASP A 35 -16.08 -38.94 1.98
CA ASP A 35 -16.05 -39.41 0.59
C ASP A 35 -16.77 -38.64 -0.51
N ALA A 36 -15.94 -38.29 -1.49
CA ALA A 36 -16.27 -38.01 -2.87
C ALA A 36 -17.06 -39.15 -3.52
N ALA A 37 -18.12 -38.79 -4.25
CA ALA A 37 -18.68 -39.61 -5.30
C ALA A 37 -18.53 -38.86 -6.63
N SER A 38 -17.54 -39.33 -7.40
CA SER A 38 -17.39 -39.09 -8.83
C SER A 38 -18.62 -39.62 -9.58
N GLN A 39 -19.26 -38.78 -10.40
CA GLN A 39 -20.13 -39.26 -11.48
C GLN A 39 -19.52 -38.92 -12.83
N ASN A 40 -19.35 -39.99 -13.58
CA ASN A 40 -18.74 -40.12 -14.87
C ASN A 40 -19.64 -39.55 -15.98
N ALA A 41 -18.99 -39.23 -17.10
CA ALA A 41 -19.52 -38.70 -18.34
C ALA A 41 -20.69 -39.49 -18.95
N GLN A 42 -21.55 -38.80 -19.71
CA GLN A 42 -22.04 -39.26 -21.02
C GLN A 42 -22.86 -38.18 -21.76
N GLY A 43 -22.45 -37.92 -23.02
CA GLY A 43 -23.34 -37.61 -24.14
C GLY A 43 -23.77 -36.15 -24.33
N GLN A 44 -23.27 -35.51 -25.39
CA GLN A 44 -23.97 -35.50 -26.68
C GLN A 44 -23.19 -34.66 -27.71
N ALA A 45 -22.82 -35.33 -28.79
CA ALA A 45 -22.47 -34.69 -30.05
C ALA A 45 -23.76 -34.30 -30.78
N SER A 46 -23.80 -33.12 -31.38
CA SER A 46 -24.61 -32.89 -32.58
C SER A 46 -23.98 -31.82 -33.47
N GLN A 47 -23.72 -32.28 -34.68
CA GLN A 47 -23.32 -31.63 -35.92
C GLN A 47 -23.97 -30.27 -36.21
N GLY A 48 -23.21 -29.43 -36.90
CA GLY A 48 -23.69 -28.28 -37.67
C GLY A 48 -22.65 -27.89 -38.74
N GLN A 49 -22.78 -28.47 -39.93
CA GLN A 49 -22.08 -28.16 -41.18
C GLN A 49 -22.40 -26.71 -41.64
N ALA A 50 -21.41 -25.89 -41.99
CA ALA A 50 -20.78 -25.69 -43.30
C ALA A 50 -21.36 -24.54 -44.15
N ALA A 51 -20.50 -23.56 -44.47
CA ALA A 51 -20.38 -22.79 -45.72
C ALA A 51 -19.18 -21.85 -45.50
N GLY A 52 -18.10 -21.83 -46.29
CA GLY A 52 -18.01 -21.88 -47.75
C GLY A 52 -17.46 -20.52 -48.19
N GLY A 53 -16.19 -20.46 -48.62
CA GLY A 53 -15.57 -19.21 -49.05
C GLY A 53 -14.06 -19.32 -49.23
N GLN A 54 -13.64 -20.02 -50.28
CA GLN A 54 -12.27 -20.03 -50.78
C GLN A 54 -11.99 -18.73 -51.55
N ASN A 55 -10.80 -18.18 -51.39
CA ASN A 55 -10.06 -17.52 -52.47
C ASN A 55 -8.55 -17.65 -52.21
N ALA A 56 -7.87 -18.33 -53.12
CA ALA A 56 -6.44 -18.23 -53.39
C ALA A 56 -6.16 -16.87 -54.10
N ALA A 57 -4.96 -16.31 -54.28
CA ALA A 57 -3.60 -16.83 -54.33
C ALA A 57 -2.60 -15.63 -54.22
N ALA A 58 -1.31 -15.97 -54.30
CA ALA A 58 -0.14 -15.15 -54.72
C ALA A 58 0.83 -14.66 -53.63
N GLU A 59 1.85 -15.50 -53.42
CA GLU A 59 3.30 -15.22 -53.45
C GLU A 59 3.81 -13.79 -53.21
N SER A 60 4.76 -13.64 -52.27
CA SER A 60 6.15 -13.35 -52.67
C SER A 60 7.13 -13.51 -51.50
N SER A 61 8.30 -13.99 -51.90
CA SER A 61 9.52 -14.34 -51.18
C SER A 61 10.25 -13.19 -50.49
N GLY A 62 10.99 -13.51 -49.42
CA GLY A 62 12.25 -12.84 -49.14
C GLY A 62 12.76 -12.97 -47.71
N GLY A 63 14.03 -13.38 -47.55
CA GLY A 63 14.86 -12.91 -46.44
C GLY A 63 15.34 -13.98 -45.47
N ALA A 64 16.55 -14.49 -45.73
CA ALA A 64 17.23 -15.50 -44.96
C ALA A 64 18.05 -14.95 -43.77
N SER A 65 18.37 -15.87 -42.85
CA SER A 65 19.66 -16.04 -42.15
C SER A 65 20.04 -15.14 -40.96
N ALA A 66 20.29 -15.83 -39.83
CA ALA A 66 21.24 -15.46 -38.79
C ALA A 66 22.70 -15.48 -39.31
N PRO A 67 23.66 -14.91 -38.56
CA PRO A 67 24.64 -15.79 -37.93
C PRO A 67 25.13 -15.35 -36.53
N ALA A 68 25.93 -16.23 -35.93
CA ALA A 68 26.52 -16.18 -34.60
C ALA A 68 27.93 -15.54 -34.54
N ALA A 69 28.27 -15.06 -33.33
CA ALA A 69 29.55 -15.05 -32.58
C ALA A 69 30.94 -14.85 -33.25
N ALA A 70 31.73 -13.92 -32.67
CA ALA A 70 33.18 -14.02 -32.35
C ALA A 70 33.60 -12.75 -31.54
N ALA A 71 34.03 -12.87 -30.27
CA ALA A 71 35.41 -13.02 -29.76
C ALA A 71 36.21 -11.69 -29.60
N ALA A 72 36.77 -11.51 -28.40
CA ALA A 72 37.49 -10.33 -27.87
C ALA A 72 38.90 -10.10 -28.46
N PRO A 73 39.66 -9.08 -28.00
CA PRO A 73 40.57 -9.36 -26.88
C PRO A 73 40.70 -8.25 -25.80
N ALA A 74 41.40 -8.63 -24.73
CA ALA A 74 41.67 -7.93 -23.49
C ALA A 74 42.99 -7.11 -23.51
N GLY A 75 43.14 -6.26 -22.48
CA GLY A 75 44.40 -5.64 -22.02
C GLY A 75 44.17 -4.20 -21.53
N GLY A 76 44.51 -3.76 -20.33
CA GLY A 76 45.27 -4.34 -19.23
C GLY A 76 45.18 -3.43 -17.98
N SER A 77 45.54 -4.03 -16.84
CA SER A 77 45.40 -3.56 -15.46
C SER A 77 46.48 -2.55 -15.00
N ALA A 78 46.16 -1.76 -13.98
CA ALA A 78 47.00 -1.41 -12.80
C ALA A 78 46.16 -0.50 -11.86
N ASP A 79 45.77 -0.95 -10.66
CA ASP A 79 46.48 -0.78 -9.36
C ASP A 79 46.50 0.70 -8.89
N ALA A 80 46.23 1.09 -7.64
CA ALA A 80 46.16 0.39 -6.38
C ALA A 80 45.47 1.25 -5.29
N SER A 81 44.91 0.56 -4.29
CA SER A 81 45.05 0.79 -2.84
C SER A 81 44.59 2.08 -2.15
N ALA A 82 43.61 1.86 -1.26
CA ALA A 82 43.63 2.08 0.19
C ALA A 82 43.97 3.46 0.76
N ALA A 83 42.99 4.03 1.49
CA ALA A 83 43.24 4.68 2.77
C ALA A 83 42.02 4.49 3.69
N SER A 84 42.28 3.95 4.88
CA SER A 84 41.31 3.78 5.96
C SER A 84 41.30 4.99 6.90
N SER A 85 40.18 5.11 7.64
CA SER A 85 40.11 5.56 9.04
C SER A 85 40.41 7.04 9.34
N GLY A 86 39.34 7.79 9.54
CA GLY A 86 39.33 9.06 10.27
C GLY A 86 38.02 9.19 11.04
N ASN A 87 38.02 8.71 12.29
CA ASN A 87 36.92 8.88 13.24
C ASN A 87 36.91 10.35 13.69
N ALA A 88 36.04 11.17 13.10
CA ALA A 88 35.76 12.52 13.58
C ALA A 88 34.41 12.48 14.30
N ALA A 89 34.45 12.70 15.61
CA ALA A 89 33.28 12.88 16.45
C ALA A 89 32.45 14.06 15.93
N GLU A 90 31.21 13.77 15.54
CA GLU A 90 30.25 14.78 15.13
C GLU A 90 29.70 15.50 16.37
N PRO A 91 29.70 16.84 16.42
CA PRO A 91 29.19 17.55 17.57
C PRO A 91 27.66 17.43 17.63
N ALA A 92 27.15 17.13 18.82
CA ALA A 92 25.73 17.04 19.12
C ALA A 92 24.96 18.26 18.58
N ALA A 93 24.11 18.04 17.59
CA ALA A 93 23.16 19.03 17.12
C ALA A 93 21.99 19.16 18.12
N PRO A 94 21.47 20.38 18.36
CA PRO A 94 20.46 20.63 19.38
C PRO A 94 19.10 20.03 19.01
N SER A 95 18.36 19.63 20.04
CA SER A 95 17.03 19.04 20.00
C SER A 95 16.09 19.78 19.05
N ALA A 96 15.78 19.16 17.92
CA ALA A 96 14.84 19.68 16.94
C ALA A 96 13.44 19.14 17.24
N ASP A 97 12.57 20.09 17.53
CA ASP A 97 11.11 20.08 17.55
C ASP A 97 10.43 18.85 16.90
N GLN A 98 9.68 18.10 17.72
CA GLN A 98 9.01 16.83 17.39
C GLN A 98 7.62 17.04 16.77
N SER A 99 7.24 18.25 16.36
CA SER A 99 5.84 18.62 16.09
C SER A 99 5.29 18.31 14.68
N GLY A 100 6.10 17.79 13.76
CA GLY A 100 5.74 17.75 12.33
C GLY A 100 4.50 16.90 11.96
N GLY A 101 4.13 15.91 12.78
CA GLY A 101 2.97 15.04 12.55
C GLY A 101 1.66 15.59 13.14
N ALA A 102 1.71 16.00 14.41
CA ALA A 102 0.55 16.42 15.19
C ALA A 102 -0.05 17.78 14.76
N GLN A 103 0.73 18.64 14.10
CA GLN A 103 0.27 19.97 13.69
C GLN A 103 -0.65 19.97 12.46
N MET A 104 -0.67 18.90 11.66
CA MET A 104 -1.45 18.93 10.41
C MET A 104 -2.94 18.62 10.63
N ALA A 105 -3.32 17.78 11.61
CA ALA A 105 -4.71 17.44 11.91
C ALA A 105 -5.56 18.69 12.20
N GLU A 106 -5.03 19.57 13.05
CA GLU A 106 -5.64 20.85 13.43
C GLU A 106 -5.62 21.88 12.28
N ALA A 107 -4.85 21.60 11.22
CA ALA A 107 -4.66 22.48 10.06
C ALA A 107 -5.35 21.99 8.77
N ALA A 108 -6.11 20.89 8.83
CA ALA A 108 -6.83 20.35 7.68
C ALA A 108 -7.82 21.38 7.13
N ASP A 109 -7.82 21.58 5.81
CA ASP A 109 -8.72 22.51 5.13
C ASP A 109 -9.92 21.73 4.57
N PRO A 110 -11.17 22.00 5.02
CA PRO A 110 -12.33 21.22 4.63
C PRO A 110 -12.67 21.33 3.15
N GLU A 111 -12.34 22.45 2.49
CA GLU A 111 -12.54 22.61 1.04
C GLU A 111 -11.51 21.80 0.26
N LYS A 112 -10.26 21.75 0.73
CA LYS A 112 -9.20 20.95 0.07
C LYS A 112 -9.31 19.46 0.34
N MET A 113 -9.96 19.09 1.44
CA MET A 113 -10.25 17.70 1.76
C MET A 113 -11.50 17.19 1.05
N LYS A 114 -12.19 17.98 0.23
CA LYS A 114 -13.40 17.52 -0.45
C LYS A 114 -13.07 16.47 -1.53
N PRO A 115 -13.58 15.23 -1.42
CA PRO A 115 -13.40 14.22 -2.46
C PRO A 115 -14.14 14.60 -3.75
N ASP A 116 -13.70 14.01 -4.87
CA ASP A 116 -14.37 14.12 -6.15
C ASP A 116 -15.67 13.28 -6.22
N ALA A 117 -16.25 13.19 -7.42
CA ALA A 117 -17.52 12.48 -7.64
C ALA A 117 -17.39 10.94 -7.65
N HIS A 118 -16.17 10.42 -7.76
CA HIS A 118 -15.85 9.01 -7.85
C HIS A 118 -14.70 8.67 -6.89
N PRO A 119 -14.89 8.89 -5.57
CA PRO A 119 -13.83 8.67 -4.62
C PRO A 119 -13.50 7.19 -4.48
N SER A 120 -12.39 6.91 -3.81
CA SER A 120 -12.04 5.56 -3.36
C SER A 120 -13.18 4.91 -2.57
N LYS A 121 -13.24 3.58 -2.62
CA LYS A 121 -14.26 2.77 -1.94
C LYS A 121 -14.32 3.06 -0.45
N ASP A 122 -13.18 3.17 0.21
CA ASP A 122 -13.12 3.46 1.65
C ASP A 122 -13.66 4.87 1.94
N THR A 123 -13.32 5.86 1.12
CA THR A 123 -13.89 7.22 1.27
C THR A 123 -15.39 7.25 0.96
N ALA A 124 -15.86 6.50 -0.03
CA ALA A 124 -17.28 6.39 -0.35
C ALA A 124 -18.09 5.72 0.78
N THR A 125 -17.48 4.78 1.50
CA THR A 125 -18.16 3.97 2.53
C THR A 125 -18.06 4.62 3.92
N GLU A 126 -16.87 5.05 4.31
CA GLU A 126 -16.53 5.47 5.67
C GLU A 126 -16.35 7.00 5.81
N GLY A 127 -16.38 7.72 4.68
CA GLY A 127 -15.98 9.11 4.59
C GLY A 127 -14.46 9.29 4.63
N ASN A 128 -14.01 10.54 4.58
CA ASN A 128 -12.59 10.90 4.67
C ASN A 128 -12.28 11.82 5.85
N THR A 129 -13.13 11.78 6.89
CA THR A 129 -12.82 12.48 8.14
C THR A 129 -11.62 11.81 8.79
N ALA A 130 -10.51 12.55 8.87
CA ALA A 130 -9.26 12.05 9.40
C ALA A 130 -9.16 12.24 10.91
N THR A 131 -8.75 11.21 11.62
CA THR A 131 -8.35 11.25 13.02
C THR A 131 -6.88 10.87 13.14
N GLU A 132 -6.16 11.53 14.05
CA GLU A 132 -4.75 11.23 14.25
C GLU A 132 -4.60 9.84 14.90
N GLY A 133 -3.79 9.00 14.27
CA GLY A 133 -3.32 7.72 14.79
C GLY A 133 -1.82 7.77 15.09
N ASP A 134 -1.17 6.61 15.04
CA ASP A 134 0.23 6.49 15.48
C ASP A 134 1.21 7.27 14.58
N LEU A 135 2.19 7.92 15.22
CA LEU A 135 3.31 8.59 14.57
C LEU A 135 2.88 9.61 13.50
N GLY A 136 1.74 10.30 13.70
CA GLY A 136 1.19 11.28 12.78
C GLY A 136 0.57 10.68 11.51
N LYS A 137 0.28 9.37 11.51
CA LYS A 137 -0.54 8.70 10.49
C LYS A 137 -2.00 9.00 10.77
N TYR A 138 -2.80 9.25 9.75
CA TYR A 138 -4.23 9.49 9.92
C TYR A 138 -5.04 8.25 9.56
N VAL A 139 -6.18 8.09 10.24
CA VAL A 139 -7.15 7.03 9.95
C VAL A 139 -8.55 7.60 9.83
N ASP A 140 -9.39 6.97 9.01
CA ASP A 140 -10.81 7.27 8.93
C ASP A 140 -11.61 6.64 10.10
N SER A 141 -12.93 6.78 10.06
CA SER A 141 -13.83 6.30 11.11
C SER A 141 -13.82 4.77 11.28
N ALA A 142 -13.40 4.02 10.26
CA ALA A 142 -13.23 2.57 10.30
C ALA A 142 -11.81 2.13 10.64
N GLY A 143 -10.89 3.08 10.86
CA GLY A 143 -9.49 2.82 11.14
C GLY A 143 -8.63 2.58 9.89
N ASN A 144 -9.17 2.77 8.68
CA ASN A 144 -8.36 2.61 7.46
C ASN A 144 -7.43 3.83 7.32
N PRO A 145 -6.18 3.64 6.84
CA PRO A 145 -5.26 4.76 6.64
C PRO A 145 -5.83 5.80 5.68
N THR A 146 -5.69 7.07 6.03
CA THR A 146 -6.17 8.20 5.22
C THR A 146 -5.15 9.34 5.20
N TYR A 147 -5.42 10.35 4.37
CA TYR A 147 -4.59 11.52 4.14
C TYR A 147 -5.19 12.74 4.83
N ILE A 148 -4.39 13.80 4.96
CA ILE A 148 -4.89 15.15 5.18
C ILE A 148 -4.17 16.18 4.30
N VAL A 149 -4.88 17.23 3.91
CA VAL A 149 -4.32 18.37 3.17
C VAL A 149 -4.62 19.66 3.94
N GLY A 150 -3.55 20.39 4.27
CA GLY A 150 -3.66 21.64 5.01
C GLY A 150 -4.09 22.82 4.15
N ALA A 151 -4.43 23.93 4.80
CA ALA A 151 -4.82 25.18 4.14
C ALA A 151 -3.75 25.77 3.19
N ASP A 152 -2.48 25.41 3.35
CA ASP A 152 -1.39 25.77 2.41
C ASP A 152 -1.30 24.86 1.18
N GLY A 153 -2.17 23.84 1.13
CA GLY A 153 -2.27 22.85 0.06
C GLY A 153 -1.14 21.83 0.08
N LYS A 154 -0.45 21.68 1.23
CA LYS A 154 0.49 20.60 1.44
C LYS A 154 -0.26 19.40 2.01
N ALA A 155 0.02 18.24 1.44
CA ALA A 155 -0.45 16.99 2.01
C ALA A 155 0.47 16.57 3.16
N ASP A 156 -0.04 15.73 4.05
CA ASP A 156 0.69 15.20 5.18
C ASP A 156 1.92 14.35 4.79
N TRP A 157 2.71 14.01 5.81
CA TRP A 157 3.96 13.26 5.64
C TRP A 157 3.76 11.92 4.95
N TYR A 158 2.73 11.16 5.34
CA TYR A 158 2.49 9.83 4.79
C TYR A 158 1.99 9.92 3.34
N THR A 159 1.22 10.95 2.99
CA THR A 159 0.89 11.23 1.58
C THR A 159 2.13 11.54 0.75
N TRP A 160 3.01 12.44 1.19
CA TRP A 160 4.25 12.74 0.45
C TRP A 160 5.21 11.55 0.42
N ARG A 161 5.36 10.83 1.53
CA ARG A 161 6.22 9.65 1.62
C ARG A 161 5.71 8.51 0.75
N GLY A 162 4.39 8.33 0.74
CA GLY A 162 3.66 7.41 -0.12
C GLY A 162 3.94 7.64 -1.60
N TYR A 163 3.89 8.90 -2.04
CA TYR A 163 4.32 9.26 -3.39
C TYR A 163 5.74 8.78 -3.70
N LYS A 164 6.71 9.04 -2.80
CA LYS A 164 8.11 8.61 -3.04
C LYS A 164 8.25 7.09 -3.11
N LYS A 165 7.50 6.34 -2.27
CA LYS A 165 7.52 4.87 -2.29
C LYS A 165 6.80 4.27 -3.50
N TYR A 166 5.67 4.87 -3.89
CA TYR A 166 4.98 4.53 -5.13
C TYR A 166 5.89 4.71 -6.36
N MET A 167 6.58 5.85 -6.43
CA MET A 167 7.51 6.14 -7.52
C MET A 167 8.73 5.21 -7.52
N ALA A 168 9.17 4.72 -6.37
CA ALA A 168 10.28 3.78 -6.31
C ALA A 168 9.88 2.35 -6.73
N ASN A 169 8.69 1.90 -6.33
CA ASN A 169 8.34 0.48 -6.37
C ASN A 169 7.21 0.12 -7.35
N CYS A 170 6.31 1.06 -7.67
CA CYS A 170 5.05 0.75 -8.35
C CYS A 170 4.93 1.41 -9.73
N MET A 171 5.49 2.61 -9.92
CA MET A 171 5.30 3.40 -11.14
C MET A 171 5.76 2.70 -12.42
N GLN A 172 6.72 1.78 -12.32
CA GLN A 172 7.30 1.10 -13.47
C GLN A 172 6.27 0.31 -14.26
N CYS A 173 5.23 -0.17 -13.57
CA CYS A 173 4.12 -0.91 -14.15
C CYS A 173 2.84 -0.09 -14.16
N HIS A 174 2.51 0.57 -13.04
CA HIS A 174 1.26 1.32 -12.87
C HIS A 174 1.33 2.77 -13.38
N GLY A 175 2.42 3.13 -14.06
CA GLY A 175 2.60 4.43 -14.69
C GLY A 175 2.89 5.55 -13.69
N PRO A 176 3.21 6.75 -14.18
CA PRO A 176 3.27 7.92 -13.33
C PRO A 176 1.89 8.16 -12.71
N ASP A 177 1.87 8.69 -11.50
CA ASP A 177 0.63 9.19 -10.89
C ASP A 177 -0.47 8.13 -10.63
N GLY A 178 -0.16 6.83 -10.71
CA GLY A 178 -1.15 5.75 -10.52
C GLY A 178 -2.04 5.47 -11.74
N LEU A 179 -1.80 6.13 -12.89
CA LEU A 179 -2.75 6.17 -14.00
C LEU A 179 -2.74 4.94 -14.92
N GLY A 180 -1.96 3.93 -14.57
CA GLY A 180 -1.84 2.68 -15.32
C GLY A 180 -0.94 2.79 -16.54
N SER A 181 -0.82 1.66 -17.23
CA SER A 181 -0.09 1.54 -18.49
C SER A 181 -0.72 0.45 -19.36
N SER A 182 -0.13 0.16 -20.51
CA SER A 182 -0.49 -1.03 -21.29
C SER A 182 -0.17 -2.35 -20.57
N PHE A 183 0.60 -2.31 -19.48
CA PHE A 183 1.05 -3.48 -18.72
C PHE A 183 0.24 -3.72 -17.44
N ALA A 184 -0.24 -2.66 -16.77
CA ALA A 184 -0.90 -2.75 -15.47
C ALA A 184 -2.06 -1.74 -15.31
N PRO A 185 -3.03 -1.98 -14.42
CA PRO A 185 -4.20 -1.13 -14.27
C PRO A 185 -3.91 0.27 -13.78
N ASN A 186 -4.86 1.18 -14.05
CA ASN A 186 -4.99 2.47 -13.39
C ASN A 186 -5.42 2.26 -11.93
N LEU A 187 -4.50 2.47 -11.00
CA LEU A 187 -4.75 2.28 -9.56
C LEU A 187 -5.71 3.31 -8.98
N VAL A 188 -5.76 4.52 -9.55
CA VAL A 188 -6.71 5.57 -9.13
C VAL A 188 -8.14 5.08 -9.36
N ASP A 189 -8.39 4.47 -10.53
CA ASP A 189 -9.70 3.89 -10.85
C ASP A 189 -9.96 2.61 -10.03
N GLN A 190 -8.97 1.73 -9.87
CA GLN A 190 -9.16 0.48 -9.12
C GLN A 190 -9.52 0.72 -7.65
N LEU A 191 -9.01 1.79 -7.02
CA LEU A 191 -9.32 2.12 -5.64
C LEU A 191 -10.78 2.53 -5.41
N GLN A 192 -11.56 2.78 -6.46
CA GLN A 192 -13.01 2.99 -6.37
C GLN A 192 -13.75 1.68 -6.01
N ASP A 193 -13.13 0.52 -6.29
CA ASP A 193 -13.71 -0.81 -6.05
C ASP A 193 -12.96 -1.64 -4.99
N LEU A 194 -11.72 -1.25 -4.65
CA LEU A 194 -10.86 -1.93 -3.69
C LEU A 194 -10.84 -1.21 -2.34
N SER A 195 -11.10 -1.95 -1.26
CA SER A 195 -10.86 -1.45 0.09
C SER A 195 -9.37 -1.46 0.42
N TYR A 196 -8.96 -0.79 1.50
CA TYR A 196 -7.61 -0.92 2.04
C TYR A 196 -7.17 -2.38 2.23
N TYR A 197 -8.06 -3.24 2.73
CA TYR A 197 -7.75 -4.66 2.95
C TYR A 197 -7.63 -5.44 1.64
N ASP A 198 -8.45 -5.12 0.62
CA ASP A 198 -8.31 -5.71 -0.70
C ASP A 198 -6.96 -5.31 -1.33
N PHE A 199 -6.61 -4.02 -1.23
CA PHE A 199 -5.34 -3.47 -1.68
C PHE A 199 -4.15 -4.15 -0.99
N ALA A 200 -4.17 -4.26 0.34
CA ALA A 200 -3.13 -4.92 1.12
C ALA A 200 -3.01 -6.40 0.75
N GLY A 201 -4.14 -7.10 0.61
CA GLY A 201 -4.18 -8.49 0.17
C GLY A 201 -3.49 -8.70 -1.17
N ILE A 202 -3.83 -7.87 -2.17
CA ILE A 202 -3.23 -7.92 -3.51
C ILE A 202 -1.74 -7.62 -3.48
N ILE A 203 -1.28 -6.62 -2.70
CA ILE A 203 0.16 -6.33 -2.57
C ILE A 203 0.90 -7.50 -1.96
N VAL A 204 0.38 -8.07 -0.87
CA VAL A 204 1.04 -9.16 -0.15
C VAL A 204 1.10 -10.42 -1.00
N SER A 205 0.00 -10.82 -1.64
CA SER A 205 -0.07 -12.09 -2.39
C SER A 205 0.35 -11.98 -3.85
N GLY A 206 0.42 -10.77 -4.40
CA GLY A 206 0.44 -10.56 -5.85
C GLY A 206 -0.89 -10.94 -6.49
N GLN A 207 -0.97 -10.79 -7.82
CA GLN A 207 -2.17 -11.11 -8.60
C GLN A 207 -1.81 -11.55 -10.02
N GLN A 208 -2.51 -12.55 -10.55
CA GLN A 208 -2.26 -13.08 -11.90
C GLN A 208 -3.53 -13.10 -12.75
N ASN A 209 -3.40 -12.71 -14.03
CA ASN A 209 -4.38 -12.86 -15.11
C ASN A 209 -5.77 -12.28 -14.81
N LYS A 210 -5.85 -11.31 -13.89
CA LYS A 210 -7.11 -10.61 -13.56
C LYS A 210 -7.33 -9.36 -14.40
N TRP A 211 -6.28 -8.57 -14.61
CA TRP A 211 -6.41 -7.29 -15.31
C TRP A 211 -6.54 -7.45 -16.83
N ASN A 212 -5.70 -8.31 -17.42
CA ASN A 212 -5.75 -8.63 -18.84
C ASN A 212 -5.93 -10.15 -18.99
N PRO A 213 -7.17 -10.65 -19.15
CA PRO A 213 -7.44 -12.09 -19.25
C PRO A 213 -6.91 -12.72 -20.55
N SER A 214 -6.57 -11.90 -21.55
CA SER A 214 -5.99 -12.35 -22.82
C SER A 214 -4.46 -12.49 -22.76
N GLY A 215 -3.81 -12.18 -21.63
CA GLY A 215 -2.35 -12.24 -21.49
C GLY A 215 -1.86 -12.66 -20.10
N ASN A 216 -0.54 -12.81 -19.97
CA ASN A 216 0.13 -13.12 -18.69
C ASN A 216 0.36 -11.84 -17.87
N SER A 217 -0.71 -11.21 -17.36
CA SER A 217 -0.58 -10.06 -16.47
C SER A 217 -0.30 -10.55 -15.05
N ILE A 218 0.95 -10.42 -14.60
CA ILE A 218 1.39 -10.87 -13.27
C ILE A 218 1.88 -9.65 -12.49
N MET A 219 1.17 -9.31 -11.42
CA MET A 219 1.66 -8.47 -10.34
C MET A 219 2.41 -9.37 -9.34
N PRO A 220 3.72 -9.17 -9.12
CA PRO A 220 4.47 -9.93 -8.13
C PRO A 220 3.89 -9.77 -6.72
N ALA A 221 4.15 -10.77 -5.88
CA ALA A 221 3.93 -10.65 -4.44
C ALA A 221 5.02 -9.77 -3.82
N TRP A 222 4.62 -8.82 -2.98
CA TRP A 222 5.52 -7.91 -2.27
C TRP A 222 5.55 -8.15 -0.77
N GLY A 223 4.84 -9.18 -0.27
CA GLY A 223 4.72 -9.46 1.16
C GLY A 223 6.04 -9.71 1.91
N GLU A 224 7.10 -10.05 1.18
CA GLU A 224 8.44 -10.29 1.74
C GLU A 224 9.43 -9.15 1.46
N ASP A 225 9.02 -8.09 0.75
CA ASP A 225 9.89 -6.95 0.44
C ASP A 225 9.67 -5.81 1.45
N PRO A 226 10.64 -5.54 2.35
CA PRO A 226 10.52 -4.48 3.34
C PRO A 226 10.43 -3.08 2.69
N ASN A 227 10.91 -2.89 1.46
CA ASN A 227 10.80 -1.60 0.76
C ASN A 227 9.35 -1.22 0.44
N VAL A 228 8.45 -2.21 0.38
CA VAL A 228 7.01 -2.03 0.19
C VAL A 228 6.28 -2.20 1.51
N MET A 229 6.52 -3.29 2.25
CA MET A 229 5.72 -3.61 3.44
C MET A 229 5.89 -2.60 4.57
N CYS A 230 7.09 -2.06 4.78
CA CYS A 230 7.33 -1.00 5.78
C CYS A 230 6.66 0.34 5.41
N SER A 231 6.08 0.47 4.22
CA SER A 231 5.45 1.71 3.76
C SER A 231 4.14 1.47 3.00
N MET A 232 3.52 0.30 3.18
CA MET A 232 2.28 -0.07 2.50
C MET A 232 1.17 0.95 2.79
N ASP A 233 1.03 1.35 4.05
CA ASP A 233 0.08 2.39 4.47
C ASP A 233 0.35 3.71 3.78
N ALA A 234 1.60 4.16 3.71
CA ALA A 234 1.94 5.42 3.04
C ALA A 234 1.60 5.36 1.55
N ILE A 235 1.92 4.25 0.87
CA ILE A 235 1.55 4.03 -0.54
C ILE A 235 0.04 4.08 -0.72
N TYR A 236 -0.72 3.42 0.16
CA TYR A 236 -2.18 3.46 0.15
C TYR A 236 -2.71 4.87 0.35
N ILE A 237 -2.25 5.58 1.38
CA ILE A 237 -2.66 6.96 1.70
C ILE A 237 -2.47 7.88 0.48
N TYR A 238 -1.32 7.79 -0.18
CA TYR A 238 -1.07 8.55 -1.40
C TYR A 238 -2.07 8.19 -2.51
N LEU A 239 -2.22 6.91 -2.83
CA LEU A 239 -3.10 6.49 -3.93
C LEU A 239 -4.58 6.76 -3.62
N ARG A 240 -5.01 6.63 -2.36
CA ARG A 240 -6.35 7.01 -1.88
C ARG A 240 -6.59 8.50 -2.08
N ALA A 241 -5.63 9.35 -1.72
CA ALA A 241 -5.73 10.80 -1.95
C ALA A 241 -5.80 11.16 -3.44
N ARG A 242 -5.17 10.36 -4.30
CA ARG A 242 -5.26 10.48 -5.76
C ARG A 242 -6.60 10.01 -6.30
N ALA A 243 -7.11 8.88 -5.82
CA ALA A 243 -8.42 8.31 -6.16
C ALA A 243 -9.56 9.23 -5.76
N ASP A 244 -9.44 9.90 -4.62
CA ASP A 244 -10.41 10.88 -4.14
C ASP A 244 -10.29 12.24 -4.85
N GLY A 245 -9.33 12.44 -5.75
CA GLY A 245 -9.10 13.70 -6.45
C GLY A 245 -8.55 14.85 -5.59
N VAL A 246 -8.30 14.62 -4.30
CA VAL A 246 -7.79 15.62 -3.34
C VAL A 246 -6.33 15.97 -3.61
N VAL A 247 -5.52 14.98 -3.97
CA VAL A 247 -4.14 15.19 -4.41
C VAL A 247 -4.07 15.12 -5.93
N GLY A 248 -3.51 16.18 -6.52
CA GLY A 248 -3.32 16.27 -7.96
C GLY A 248 -2.17 15.41 -8.50
N ARG A 249 -1.93 15.56 -9.80
CA ARG A 249 -0.79 14.93 -10.48
C ARG A 249 0.54 15.58 -10.10
N GLY A 250 1.61 14.78 -10.15
CA GLY A 250 2.97 15.19 -9.80
C GLY A 250 3.31 14.94 -8.33
N GLU A 251 4.53 15.34 -7.96
CA GLU A 251 4.99 15.24 -6.57
C GLU A 251 4.17 16.19 -5.68
N PRO A 252 3.53 15.69 -4.60
CA PRO A 252 2.95 16.54 -3.58
C PRO A 252 4.00 17.51 -3.06
N LYS A 253 3.59 18.73 -2.67
CA LYS A 253 4.52 19.72 -2.13
C LYS A 253 5.32 19.11 -0.97
N ARG A 254 6.65 19.18 -1.05
CA ARG A 254 7.52 18.67 0.00
C ARG A 254 7.22 19.38 1.33
N ILE A 255 7.12 18.58 2.38
CA ILE A 255 6.95 19.04 3.76
C ILE A 255 8.20 18.73 4.60
N ALA A 256 8.21 19.20 5.84
CA ALA A 256 9.23 18.82 6.81
C ALA A 256 9.12 17.33 7.15
N ASN A 257 10.27 16.70 7.46
CA ASN A 257 10.27 15.30 7.83
C ASN A 257 9.56 15.10 9.18
N ASN A 258 8.69 14.09 9.24
CA ASN A 258 8.25 13.52 10.49
C ASN A 258 9.34 12.55 10.98
N LYS A 259 10.20 13.02 11.88
CA LYS A 259 11.36 12.26 12.35
C LYS A 259 10.99 10.94 13.04
N PRO A 260 10.01 10.89 13.98
CA PRO A 260 9.55 9.63 14.55
C PRO A 260 9.08 8.61 13.50
N ALA A 261 8.27 9.03 12.53
CA ALA A 261 7.82 8.15 11.46
C ALA A 261 8.97 7.68 10.55
N GLN A 262 9.95 8.55 10.29
CA GLN A 262 11.14 8.20 9.52
C GLN A 262 12.03 7.19 10.24
N GLU A 263 12.19 7.33 11.55
CA GLU A 263 12.95 6.39 12.38
C GLU A 263 12.28 5.01 12.43
N GLU A 264 10.95 4.96 12.56
CA GLU A 264 10.18 3.71 12.50
C GLU A 264 10.34 3.03 11.13
N GLU A 265 10.26 3.80 10.04
CA GLU A 265 10.50 3.26 8.70
C GLU A 265 11.91 2.66 8.58
N TYR A 266 12.94 3.34 9.09
CA TYR A 266 14.33 2.86 9.04
C TYR A 266 14.55 1.62 9.89
N SER A 267 13.96 1.58 11.08
CA SER A 267 13.95 0.40 11.94
C SER A 267 13.32 -0.80 11.23
N CYS A 268 12.17 -0.61 10.57
CA CYS A 268 11.51 -1.66 9.80
C CYS A 268 12.35 -2.13 8.60
N LEU A 269 13.05 -1.22 7.93
CA LEU A 269 13.95 -1.53 6.81
C LEU A 269 15.28 -2.17 7.25
N GLY A 270 15.62 -2.13 8.54
CA GLY A 270 16.86 -2.69 9.10
C GLY A 270 18.08 -1.78 8.98
N PHE A 271 17.90 -0.44 9.02
CA PHE A 271 18.97 0.55 9.07
C PHE A 271 19.29 1.02 10.50
#